data_AF-A0A920IZI1-F1
#
_entry.id   AF-A0A920IZI1-F1
#
_cell.length_a   1.000
_cell.length_b   1.000
_cell.length_c   1.000
_cell.angle_alpha   90.00
_cell.angle_beta   90.00
_cell.angle_gamma   90.00
#
_symmetry.space_group_name_H-M   'P 1'
#
loop_
_entity.id
_entity.type
_entity.pdbx_description
1 polymer ?
#
loop_
_entity_poly.entity_id
_entity_poly.type
_entity_poly.pdbx_seq_one_letter_code
_entity_poly.pdbx_strand_id
1 'polypeptide(L)'
;MRSNLRLGDGDFTIERTNGLQAALDAKQASITGSATTIDTETLTSTRAMVTDANGKVAVSKVTSTELAILDGVTATTAELNILDGVTSTAAEVNLVDGSSAGTIVNSKGGNLWFFRRGERNNTSNCWNFNNINCC
;
A
#
# COMPACT_ATOMS: atom_id res chain seq x y z
N MET A 1 46.76 -50.00 -46.82
CA MET A 1 45.85 -50.28 -45.69
C MET A 1 45.06 -49.01 -45.42
N ARG A 2 43.73 -49.06 -45.48
CA ARG A 2 42.89 -47.90 -45.10
C ARG A 2 42.49 -48.12 -43.64
N SER A 3 43.04 -47.32 -42.73
CA SER A 3 42.67 -47.35 -41.31
C SER A 3 41.30 -46.69 -41.17
N ASN A 4 40.29 -47.45 -40.77
CA ASN A 4 38.98 -46.89 -40.46
C ASN A 4 39.05 -46.11 -39.14
N LEU A 5 38.57 -44.86 -39.16
CA LEU A 5 38.31 -44.10 -37.95
C LEU A 5 37.04 -44.67 -37.30
N ARG A 6 37.17 -45.20 -36.08
CA ARG A 6 36.03 -45.64 -35.28
C ARG A 6 35.61 -44.50 -34.37
N LEU A 7 34.52 -43.83 -34.74
CA LEU A 7 33.86 -42.84 -33.89
C LEU A 7 32.91 -43.57 -32.94
N GLY A 8 33.13 -43.46 -31.62
CA GLY A 8 32.20 -43.97 -30.60
C GLY A 8 31.07 -42.98 -30.31
N ASP A 9 30.06 -43.39 -29.54
CA ASP A 9 28.86 -42.59 -29.20
C ASP A 9 29.13 -41.33 -28.34
N GLY A 10 30.41 -40.93 -28.21
CA GLY A 10 30.88 -39.69 -27.62
C GLY A 10 31.95 -38.95 -28.43
N ASP A 11 32.33 -39.44 -29.61
CA ASP A 11 33.38 -38.85 -30.45
C ASP A 11 32.87 -37.63 -31.24
N PHE A 12 31.56 -37.39 -31.20
CA PHE A 12 30.93 -36.17 -31.71
C PHE A 12 30.83 -35.05 -30.64
N THR A 13 31.30 -35.30 -29.42
CA THR A 13 30.87 -34.52 -28.24
C THR A 13 31.77 -33.30 -27.92
N ILE A 14 32.84 -33.01 -28.67
CA ILE A 14 33.83 -32.00 -28.26
C ILE A 14 33.96 -30.79 -29.23
N GLU A 15 33.38 -30.82 -30.42
CA GLU A 15 33.37 -29.61 -31.29
C GLU A 15 32.03 -28.88 -31.29
N ARG A 16 30.91 -29.60 -31.45
CA ARG A 16 29.58 -28.96 -31.40
C ARG A 16 29.18 -28.54 -29.99
N THR A 17 29.50 -29.33 -28.96
CA THR A 17 29.09 -29.03 -27.59
C THR A 17 29.85 -27.85 -27.00
N ASN A 18 31.14 -27.68 -27.33
CA ASN A 18 31.94 -26.52 -26.89
C ASN A 18 31.46 -25.21 -27.53
N GLY A 19 31.14 -25.22 -28.83
CA GLY A 19 30.57 -24.05 -29.50
C GLY A 19 29.17 -23.69 -28.97
N LEU A 20 28.34 -24.69 -28.68
CA LEU A 20 27.02 -24.49 -28.08
C LEU A 20 27.11 -24.03 -26.62
N GLN A 21 28.06 -24.55 -25.84
CA GLN A 21 28.33 -24.11 -24.47
C GLN A 21 28.80 -22.66 -24.45
N ALA A 22 29.73 -22.28 -25.32
CA ALA A 22 30.18 -20.89 -25.45
C ALA A 22 29.02 -19.94 -25.84
N ALA A 23 28.13 -20.38 -26.73
CA ALA A 23 26.95 -19.61 -27.10
C ALA A 23 25.93 -19.50 -25.96
N LEU A 24 25.81 -20.53 -25.13
CA LEU A 24 24.92 -20.55 -23.96
C LEU A 24 25.47 -19.68 -22.82
N ASP A 25 26.75 -19.79 -22.51
CA ASP A 25 27.44 -18.98 -21.49
C ASP A 25 27.41 -17.49 -21.86
N ALA A 26 27.62 -17.18 -23.15
CA ALA A 26 27.49 -15.81 -23.66
C ALA A 26 26.07 -15.25 -23.46
N LYS A 27 25.03 -16.07 -23.62
CA LYS A 27 23.64 -15.68 -23.31
C LYS A 27 23.44 -15.51 -21.81
N GLN A 28 23.98 -16.40 -20.99
CA GLN A 28 23.85 -16.34 -19.53
C GLN A 28 24.50 -15.09 -18.93
N ALA A 29 25.66 -14.68 -19.47
CA ALA A 29 26.31 -13.42 -19.09
C ALA A 29 25.49 -12.16 -19.45
N SER A 30 24.60 -12.25 -20.44
CA SER A 30 23.73 -11.13 -20.83
C SER A 30 22.43 -11.03 -20.03
N ILE A 31 22.00 -12.11 -19.37
CA ILE A 31 20.84 -12.10 -18.47
C ILE A 31 21.31 -11.50 -17.14
N THR A 32 20.98 -10.22 -16.93
CA THR A 32 21.40 -9.46 -15.76
C THR A 32 20.22 -8.78 -15.08
N GLY A 33 20.45 -8.16 -13.91
CA GLY A 33 19.39 -7.45 -13.18
C GLY A 33 18.24 -8.37 -12.77
N SER A 34 17.01 -7.88 -12.85
CA SER A 34 15.82 -8.58 -12.35
C SER A 34 15.43 -9.83 -13.14
N ALA A 35 16.01 -10.03 -14.32
CA ALA A 35 15.77 -11.23 -15.14
C ALA A 35 16.34 -12.51 -14.51
N THR A 36 17.36 -12.42 -13.63
CA THR A 36 17.98 -13.60 -12.98
C THR A 36 17.20 -14.14 -11.78
N THR A 37 15.99 -13.64 -11.50
CA THR A 37 15.09 -14.11 -10.44
C THR A 37 13.68 -14.39 -10.97
N ILE A 38 13.56 -14.47 -12.30
CA ILE A 38 12.35 -14.93 -13.00
C ILE A 38 12.61 -16.32 -13.59
N ASP A 39 13.85 -16.81 -13.52
CA ASP A 39 14.26 -18.12 -14.01
C ASP A 39 14.06 -19.24 -12.98
N THR A 40 13.99 -18.94 -11.67
CA THR A 40 13.82 -19.96 -10.62
C THR A 40 12.57 -19.79 -9.74
N GLU A 41 11.89 -18.65 -9.78
CA GLU A 41 10.83 -18.30 -8.85
C GLU A 41 9.44 -18.22 -9.49
N THR A 42 8.49 -18.99 -8.95
CA THR A 42 7.06 -18.71 -9.12
C THR A 42 6.61 -17.85 -7.95
N LEU A 43 6.15 -16.63 -8.22
CA LEU A 43 5.62 -15.76 -7.17
C LEU A 43 4.30 -16.34 -6.65
N THR A 44 4.11 -16.31 -5.32
CA THR A 44 2.83 -16.69 -4.70
C THR A 44 1.71 -15.81 -5.25
N SER A 45 0.55 -16.41 -5.55
CA SER A 45 -0.60 -15.67 -6.11
C SER A 45 -1.00 -14.46 -5.25
N THR A 46 -1.62 -13.47 -5.88
CA THR A 46 -2.29 -12.36 -5.17
C THR A 46 -1.37 -11.45 -4.33
N ARG A 47 -0.12 -11.26 -4.77
CA ARG A 47 0.82 -10.26 -4.19
C ARG A 47 1.36 -9.32 -5.27
N ALA A 48 1.76 -8.13 -4.88
CA ALA A 48 2.43 -7.19 -5.78
C ALA A 48 3.88 -7.60 -6.05
N MET A 49 4.38 -7.31 -7.25
CA MET A 49 5.79 -7.47 -7.61
C MET A 49 6.57 -6.21 -7.24
N VAL A 50 7.70 -6.36 -6.55
CA VAL A 50 8.61 -5.26 -6.20
C VAL A 50 10.04 -5.61 -6.61
N THR A 51 10.91 -4.62 -6.63
CA THR A 51 12.34 -4.84 -6.74
C THR A 51 12.96 -4.91 -5.33
N ASP A 52 13.80 -5.89 -5.08
CA ASP A 52 14.54 -5.99 -3.81
C ASP A 52 15.78 -5.07 -3.76
N ALA A 53 16.48 -5.09 -2.63
CA ALA A 53 17.69 -4.30 -2.43
C ALA A 53 18.85 -4.66 -3.40
N ASN A 54 18.78 -5.83 -4.04
CA ASN A 54 19.77 -6.33 -4.98
C ASN A 54 19.38 -6.08 -6.45
N GLY A 55 18.28 -5.36 -6.70
CA GLY A 55 17.79 -5.08 -8.05
C GLY A 55 17.04 -6.25 -8.69
N LYS A 56 16.59 -7.22 -7.90
CA LYS A 56 15.89 -8.43 -8.36
C LYS A 56 14.38 -8.35 -8.16
N VAL A 57 13.61 -9.16 -8.89
CA VAL A 57 12.16 -9.27 -8.64
C VAL A 57 11.94 -10.01 -7.34
N ALA A 58 11.12 -9.44 -6.45
CA ALA A 58 10.72 -10.04 -5.19
C ALA A 58 9.22 -9.84 -4.94
N VAL A 59 8.70 -10.60 -3.97
CA VAL A 59 7.28 -10.52 -3.60
C VAL A 59 7.06 -9.46 -2.52
N SER A 60 6.21 -8.48 -2.79
CA SER A 60 5.90 -7.37 -1.89
C SER A 60 5.20 -7.84 -0.62
N LYS A 61 5.53 -7.25 0.54
CA LYS A 61 4.75 -7.45 1.78
C LYS A 61 3.28 -7.04 1.62
N VAL A 62 2.98 -6.14 0.68
CA VAL A 62 1.62 -5.72 0.33
C VAL A 62 0.91 -6.81 -0.48
N THR A 63 -0.30 -7.13 -0.06
CA THR A 63 -1.21 -8.11 -0.65
C THR A 63 -2.14 -7.46 -1.68
N SER A 64 -2.76 -8.27 -2.55
CA SER A 64 -3.81 -7.79 -3.45
C SER A 64 -5.02 -7.20 -2.72
N THR A 65 -5.31 -7.68 -1.51
CA THR A 65 -6.42 -7.18 -0.69
C THR A 65 -6.15 -5.75 -0.22
N GLU A 66 -4.93 -5.47 0.25
CA GLU A 66 -4.53 -4.10 0.63
C GLU A 66 -4.56 -3.16 -0.57
N LEU A 67 -4.10 -3.60 -1.75
CA LEU A 67 -4.20 -2.80 -2.98
C LEU A 67 -5.65 -2.58 -3.42
N ALA A 68 -6.52 -3.59 -3.29
CA ALA A 68 -7.92 -3.48 -3.66
C ALA A 68 -8.69 -2.48 -2.77
N ILE A 69 -8.26 -2.29 -1.52
CA ILE A 69 -8.82 -1.24 -0.64
C ILE A 69 -8.46 0.16 -1.15
N LEU A 70 -7.28 0.32 -1.76
CA LEU A 70 -6.83 1.59 -2.34
C LEU A 70 -7.43 1.86 -3.73
N ASP A 71 -8.01 0.84 -4.38
CA ASP A 71 -8.68 0.99 -5.66
C ASP A 71 -9.96 1.81 -5.50
N GLY A 72 -10.05 2.94 -6.19
CA GLY A 72 -11.17 3.88 -6.11
C GLY A 72 -11.07 4.93 -4.99
N VAL A 73 -10.03 4.91 -4.15
CA VAL A 73 -9.78 5.98 -3.18
C VAL A 73 -9.39 7.27 -3.93
N THR A 74 -10.17 8.33 -3.76
CA THR A 74 -9.86 9.67 -4.30
C THR A 74 -9.20 10.50 -3.21
N ALA A 75 -7.95 10.20 -2.89
CA ALA A 75 -7.14 10.93 -1.92
C ALA A 75 -5.70 11.10 -2.43
N THR A 76 -5.09 12.22 -2.09
CA THR A 76 -3.66 12.49 -2.29
C THR A 76 -2.83 11.80 -1.22
N THR A 77 -1.53 11.67 -1.47
CA THR A 77 -0.58 11.15 -0.46
C THR A 77 -0.55 12.01 0.79
N ALA A 78 -0.74 13.32 0.68
CA ALA A 78 -0.82 14.23 1.82
C ALA A 78 -2.06 13.96 2.68
N GLU A 79 -3.23 13.74 2.07
CA GLU A 79 -4.47 13.41 2.78
C GLU A 79 -4.37 12.06 3.50
N LEU A 80 -3.83 11.03 2.83
CA LEU A 80 -3.61 9.72 3.46
C LEU A 80 -2.63 9.78 4.64
N ASN A 81 -1.56 10.57 4.53
CA ASN A 81 -0.59 10.75 5.61
C ASN A 81 -1.19 11.49 6.83
N ILE A 82 -2.25 12.29 6.66
CA ILE A 82 -2.97 12.91 7.78
C ILE A 82 -3.81 11.85 8.52
N LEU A 83 -4.33 10.84 7.81
CA LEU A 83 -5.06 9.74 8.42
C LEU A 83 -4.13 8.76 9.18
N ASP A 84 -2.84 8.73 8.82
CA ASP A 84 -1.82 8.01 9.59
C ASP A 84 -1.60 8.71 10.94
N GLY A 85 -2.15 8.12 12.00
CA GLY A 85 -2.11 8.66 13.36
C GLY A 85 -3.46 9.17 13.89
N VAL A 86 -4.52 9.17 13.08
CA VAL A 86 -5.89 9.40 13.56
C VAL A 86 -6.36 8.18 14.35
N THR A 87 -6.72 8.37 15.63
CA THR A 87 -7.26 7.30 16.50
C THR A 87 -8.79 7.25 16.54
N SER A 88 -9.45 8.07 15.71
CA SER A 88 -10.90 8.16 15.64
C SER A 88 -11.52 6.91 15.01
N THR A 89 -12.65 6.49 15.56
CA THR A 89 -13.55 5.51 14.97
C THR A 89 -14.25 6.08 13.74
N ALA A 90 -14.78 5.21 12.86
CA ALA A 90 -15.57 5.65 11.71
C ALA A 90 -16.76 6.54 12.12
N ALA A 91 -17.36 6.30 13.29
CA ALA A 91 -18.45 7.12 13.81
C ALA A 91 -18.02 8.54 14.15
N GLU A 92 -16.82 8.73 14.69
CA GLU A 92 -16.28 10.05 15.03
C GLU A 92 -15.89 10.84 13.76
N VAL A 93 -15.28 10.19 12.77
CA VAL A 93 -14.93 10.82 11.48
C VAL A 93 -16.20 11.25 10.72
N ASN A 94 -17.24 10.42 10.70
CA ASN A 94 -18.50 10.75 10.03
C ASN A 94 -19.23 11.96 10.64
N LEU A 95 -18.98 12.30 11.91
CA LEU A 95 -19.50 13.53 12.52
C LEU A 95 -18.74 14.78 12.08
N VAL A 96 -17.46 14.62 11.72
CA VAL A 96 -16.58 15.71 11.26
C VAL A 96 -16.81 16.03 9.79
N ASP A 97 -17.27 15.06 8.98
CA ASP A 97 -17.57 15.23 7.54
C ASP A 97 -18.51 16.43 7.25
N GLY A 98 -19.43 16.75 8.16
CA GLY A 98 -20.32 17.92 8.06
C GLY A 98 -19.90 19.15 8.88
N SER A 99 -18.76 19.10 9.56
CA SER A 99 -18.32 20.15 10.48
C SER A 99 -17.47 21.22 9.79
N SER A 100 -17.67 22.49 10.14
CA SER A 100 -16.77 23.56 9.71
C SER A 100 -15.59 23.67 10.68
N ALA A 101 -14.41 24.00 10.16
CA ALA A 101 -13.22 24.22 10.99
C ALA A 101 -13.52 25.21 12.14
N GLY A 102 -13.14 24.84 13.36
CA GLY A 102 -13.40 25.65 14.57
C GLY A 102 -14.80 25.50 15.18
N THR A 103 -15.66 24.65 14.63
CA THR A 103 -16.96 24.30 15.24
C THR A 103 -16.86 22.98 16.01
N ILE A 104 -17.47 22.90 17.19
CA ILE A 104 -17.57 21.65 17.96
C ILE A 104 -18.89 20.98 17.61
N VAL A 105 -18.84 19.78 17.03
CA VAL A 105 -20.02 18.93 16.81
C VAL A 105 -20.11 17.90 17.94
N ASN A 106 -21.08 18.07 18.84
CA ASN A 106 -21.37 17.13 19.91
C ASN A 106 -22.70 16.41 19.64
N SER A 107 -22.65 15.12 19.36
CA SER A 107 -23.83 14.27 19.12
C SER A 107 -24.69 14.02 20.36
N LYS A 108 -24.28 14.51 21.54
CA LYS A 108 -25.03 14.37 22.81
C LYS A 108 -25.24 15.64 23.63
N GLY A 109 -25.02 16.85 23.09
CA GLY A 109 -25.40 18.03 23.88
C GLY A 109 -24.97 19.36 23.33
N GLY A 110 -25.97 20.09 22.82
CA GLY A 110 -26.18 21.52 23.03
C GLY A 110 -25.13 22.46 22.45
N ASN A 111 -25.59 23.40 21.62
CA ASN A 111 -24.86 24.62 21.30
C ASN A 111 -24.05 25.13 22.50
N LEU A 112 -22.77 25.41 22.28
CA LEU A 112 -21.93 26.11 23.25
C LEU A 112 -22.45 27.57 23.36
N TRP A 113 -23.45 27.76 24.20
CA TRP A 113 -24.03 29.08 24.49
C TRP A 113 -23.09 29.84 25.43
N PHE A 114 -22.24 30.68 24.86
CA PHE A 114 -21.58 31.73 25.65
C PHE A 114 -22.59 32.86 25.88
N PHE A 115 -23.18 32.94 27.08
CA PHE A 115 -23.88 34.15 27.48
C PHE A 115 -22.85 35.25 27.76
N ARG A 116 -23.01 36.43 27.14
CA ARG A 116 -22.44 37.65 27.72
C ARG A 116 -23.23 38.03 28.97
N ARG A 117 -22.59 38.71 29.94
CA ARG A 117 -23.26 39.16 31.17
C ARG A 117 -24.50 40.00 30.80
N GLY A 118 -25.70 39.43 30.97
CA GLY A 118 -26.99 40.10 30.71
C GLY A 118 -27.82 39.57 29.52
N GLU A 119 -27.36 38.58 28.75
CA GLU A 119 -28.16 37.98 27.66
C GLU A 119 -29.14 36.91 28.22
N ARG A 120 -30.45 37.15 28.06
CA ARG A 120 -31.53 36.18 28.39
C ARG A 120 -31.88 35.34 27.16
N ASN A 121 -32.02 34.03 27.32
CA ASN A 121 -32.35 33.10 26.25
C ASN A 121 -33.86 33.21 25.90
N ASN A 122 -34.20 33.55 24.65
CA ASN A 122 -35.59 33.71 24.18
C ASN A 122 -36.29 32.37 23.87
N THR A 123 -35.91 31.29 24.54
CA THR A 123 -36.65 30.02 24.50
C THR A 123 -37.27 29.83 25.88
N SER A 124 -38.55 29.48 25.94
CA SER A 124 -39.43 29.49 27.12
C SER A 124 -39.05 28.50 28.25
N ASN A 125 -37.80 28.09 28.30
CA ASN A 125 -37.29 27.05 29.15
C ASN A 125 -36.38 27.76 30.16
N CYS A 126 -36.90 28.10 31.34
CA CYS A 126 -36.05 28.67 32.37
C CYS A 126 -35.09 27.58 32.87
N TRP A 127 -33.79 27.75 32.66
CA TRP A 127 -32.78 26.81 33.14
C TRP A 127 -32.16 27.36 34.44
N ASN A 128 -32.02 26.50 35.45
CA ASN A 128 -31.37 26.83 36.72
C ASN A 128 -29.97 26.20 36.74
N PHE A 129 -28.95 27.03 36.55
CA PHE A 129 -27.56 26.65 36.76
C PHE A 129 -26.99 27.47 37.91
N ASN A 130 -26.47 26.79 38.94
CA ASN A 130 -25.85 27.42 40.11
C ASN A 130 -26.69 28.56 40.72
N ASN A 131 -27.99 28.31 40.92
CA ASN A 131 -28.92 29.28 41.52
C ASN A 131 -29.20 30.53 40.67
N ILE A 132 -28.87 30.50 39.38
CA ILE A 132 -29.25 31.54 38.41
C ILE A 132 -30.40 30.97 37.58
N ASN A 133 -31.61 31.48 37.81
CA ASN A 133 -32.76 31.23 36.95
C ASN A 133 -32.72 32.20 35.77
N CYS A 134 -32.36 31.70 34.59
CA CYS A 134 -32.48 32.47 33.36
C CYS A 134 -33.76 32.07 32.64
N CYS A 135 -34.79 32.90 32.79
CA CYS A 135 -35.76 33.19 31.74
C CYS A 135 -35.27 34.45 30.99
#